data_AF-A0A7X8W274-F1
#
_entry.id   AF-A0A7X8W274-F1
#
_cell.length_a   1.000
_cell.length_b   1.000
_cell.length_c   1.000
_cell.angle_alpha   90.00
_cell.angle_beta   90.00
_cell.angle_gamma   90.00
#
_symmetry.space_group_name_H-M   'P 1'
#
loop_
_entity.id
_entity.type
_entity.pdbx_description
1 polymer ?
#
loop_
_entity_poly.entity_id
_entity_poly.type
_entity_poly.pdbx_seq_one_letter_code
_entity_poly.pdbx_strand_id
1 'polypeptide(L)'
;MTYIKEDGMLFSCDAFGAFGTYSTSFDDELTQEDWALLKPETERYYANIVAPFSPFVLKGIASLASLDIKTICPSHGVVWSKDPLYVVKWYQKLASYLSGPQEKEITLLYSSMYGNTLNYVKEIEKIAKENNVVMHMVRIPDENDSYALEQAWRSKAIIVAAPTYERELFPSMAHTLDLLKRKAVTGRLSFYFGSSLWSGGAAAEYKKYAEAMKFEVLDAIEFRGKGKEEDKQRIISTFKQLIERL
;
A
#
# COMPACT_ATOMS: atom_id res chain seq x y z
N MET A 1 19.76 13.12 11.62
CA MET A 1 19.04 13.39 12.88
C MET A 1 19.99 14.13 13.80
N THR A 2 19.49 15.12 14.54
CA THR A 2 20.26 15.91 15.51
C THR A 2 19.51 15.92 16.82
N TYR A 3 20.18 15.59 17.93
CA TYR A 3 19.57 15.53 19.25
C TYR A 3 20.17 16.60 20.16
N ILE A 4 19.31 17.41 20.78
CA ILE A 4 19.69 18.39 21.80
C ILE A 4 19.43 17.76 23.15
N LYS A 5 20.50 17.43 23.88
CA LYS A 5 20.45 16.63 25.11
C LYS A 5 19.79 17.39 26.25
N GLU A 6 20.04 18.69 26.34
CA GLU A 6 19.55 19.57 27.39
C GLU A 6 18.02 19.67 27.36
N ASP A 7 17.45 19.71 26.16
CA ASP A 7 16.01 19.87 25.93
C ASP A 7 15.28 18.55 25.65
N GLY A 8 16.01 17.47 25.38
CA GLY A 8 15.42 16.19 24.96
C GLY A 8 14.75 16.26 23.58
N MET A 9 15.19 17.17 22.71
CA MET A 9 14.61 17.43 21.39
C MET A 9 15.36 16.70 20.28
N LEU A 10 14.63 15.92 19.48
CA LEU A 10 15.14 15.23 18.30
C LEU A 10 14.67 15.90 17.01
N PHE A 11 15.58 16.54 16.29
CA PHE A 11 15.34 17.01 14.93
C PHE A 11 15.57 15.87 13.94
N SER A 12 14.46 15.29 13.45
CA SER A 12 14.45 14.01 12.73
C SER A 12 14.48 14.14 11.21
N CYS A 13 14.33 15.35 10.66
CA CYS A 13 14.18 15.59 9.23
C CYS A 13 13.00 14.80 8.65
N ASP A 14 13.16 14.02 7.58
CA ASP A 14 12.07 13.25 6.96
C ASP A 14 11.51 12.14 7.87
N ALA A 15 12.29 11.64 8.83
CA ALA A 15 11.79 10.61 9.73
C ALA A 15 10.72 11.17 10.66
N PHE A 16 9.66 10.38 10.90
CA PHE A 16 8.51 10.75 11.73
C PHE A 16 7.65 11.88 11.15
N GLY A 17 7.80 12.18 9.85
CA GLY A 17 7.00 13.17 9.14
C GLY A 17 5.66 12.64 8.61
N ALA A 18 4.87 13.58 8.09
CA ALA A 18 3.60 13.33 7.41
C ALA A 18 3.40 14.34 6.27
N PHE A 19 2.56 13.99 5.29
CA PHE A 19 2.04 14.97 4.34
C PHE A 19 0.95 15.85 4.98
N GLY A 20 0.58 16.94 4.32
CA GLY A 20 -0.57 17.77 4.70
C GLY A 20 -0.21 19.06 5.44
N THR A 21 -1.24 19.85 5.71
CA THR A 21 -1.21 21.11 6.46
C THR A 21 -2.20 21.01 7.60
N TYR A 22 -1.76 21.29 8.82
CA TYR A 22 -2.56 21.14 10.04
C TYR A 22 -2.84 22.51 10.65
N SER A 23 -3.92 22.60 11.42
CA SER A 23 -4.31 23.85 12.09
C SER A 23 -3.31 24.29 13.16
N THR A 24 -2.52 23.35 13.67
CA THR A 24 -1.50 23.54 14.71
C THR A 24 -0.19 22.88 14.33
N SER A 25 0.89 23.24 15.03
CA SER A 25 2.22 22.64 14.82
C SER A 25 2.53 21.47 15.75
N PHE A 26 1.75 21.26 16.82
CA PHE A 26 2.03 20.25 17.84
C PHE A 26 0.89 19.23 17.97
N ASP A 27 1.24 17.98 18.27
CA ASP A 27 0.30 16.85 18.35
C ASP A 27 -0.67 16.90 19.55
N ASP A 28 -0.33 17.65 20.60
CA ASP A 28 -1.20 17.90 21.76
C ASP A 28 -2.36 18.85 21.49
N GLU A 29 -2.23 19.72 20.49
CA GLU A 29 -3.24 20.71 20.12
C GLU A 29 -4.17 20.24 18.98
N LEU A 30 -3.92 19.06 18.41
CA LEU A 30 -4.69 18.55 17.27
C LEU A 30 -6.12 18.20 17.66
N THR A 31 -7.06 18.66 16.83
CA THR A 31 -8.47 18.24 16.92
C THR A 31 -8.63 16.78 16.48
N GLN A 32 -9.80 16.19 16.73
CA GLN A 32 -10.13 14.86 16.22
C GLN A 32 -10.08 14.80 14.68
N GLU A 33 -10.45 15.89 14.01
CA GLU A 33 -10.40 16.02 12.56
C GLU A 33 -8.96 16.07 12.05
N ASP A 34 -8.09 16.84 12.72
CA ASP A 34 -6.66 16.87 12.39
C ASP A 34 -6.03 15.48 12.56
N TRP A 35 -6.37 14.74 13.62
CA TRP A 35 -5.91 13.36 13.80
C TRP A 35 -6.46 12.41 12.73
N ALA A 36 -7.69 12.61 12.26
CA ALA A 36 -8.27 11.81 11.18
C ALA A 36 -7.56 12.03 9.85
N LEU A 37 -7.01 13.23 9.61
CA LEU A 37 -6.17 13.55 8.46
C LEU A 37 -4.72 13.08 8.64
N LEU A 38 -4.12 13.37 9.80
CA LEU A 38 -2.71 13.10 10.08
C LEU A 38 -2.40 11.62 9.94
N LYS A 39 -3.33 10.75 10.34
CA LYS A 39 -3.06 9.32 10.34
C LYS A 39 -2.82 8.70 8.98
N PRO A 40 -3.78 8.75 8.04
CA PRO A 40 -3.54 8.26 6.69
C PRO A 40 -2.40 9.01 6.00
N GLU A 41 -2.20 10.31 6.27
CA GLU A 41 -1.11 11.08 5.65
C GLU A 41 0.28 10.72 6.18
N THR A 42 0.40 10.26 7.42
CA THR A 42 1.65 9.71 7.98
C THR A 42 2.01 8.39 7.31
N GLU A 43 1.03 7.50 7.12
CA GLU A 43 1.23 6.22 6.45
C GLU A 43 1.52 6.41 4.96
N ARG A 44 0.84 7.36 4.31
CA ARG A 44 1.09 7.76 2.92
C ARG A 44 2.47 8.33 2.77
N TYR A 45 2.89 9.23 3.65
CA TYR A 45 4.26 9.77 3.68
C TYR A 45 5.28 8.66 3.81
N TYR A 46 5.09 7.73 4.76
CA TYR A 46 5.99 6.62 4.96
C TYR A 46 6.14 5.76 3.70
N ALA A 47 5.03 5.29 3.12
CA ALA A 47 5.04 4.44 1.93
C ALA A 47 5.65 5.13 0.70
N ASN A 48 5.45 6.45 0.58
CA ASN A 48 5.91 7.22 -0.57
C ASN A 48 7.36 7.71 -0.44
N ILE A 49 7.84 8.02 0.76
CA ILE A 49 9.15 8.67 0.95
C ILE A 49 10.14 7.71 1.61
N VAL A 50 9.71 6.99 2.64
CA VAL A 50 10.60 6.32 3.60
C VAL A 50 10.73 4.81 3.34
N ALA A 51 9.69 4.15 2.83
CA ALA A 51 9.54 2.70 2.74
C ALA A 51 10.79 1.91 2.26
N PRO A 52 11.50 2.29 1.17
CA PRO A 52 12.71 1.59 0.73
C PRO A 52 13.82 1.51 1.78
N PHE A 53 13.81 2.45 2.73
CA PHE A 53 14.81 2.59 3.78
C PHE A 53 14.37 1.97 5.11
N SER A 54 13.28 1.18 5.14
CA SER A 54 12.75 0.54 6.36
C SER A 54 13.81 -0.19 7.22
N PRO A 55 14.82 -0.91 6.67
CA PRO A 55 15.88 -1.51 7.48
C PRO A 55 16.71 -0.46 8.24
N PHE A 56 16.93 0.71 7.64
CA PHE A 56 17.62 1.83 8.27
C PHE A 56 16.73 2.55 9.28
N VAL A 57 15.41 2.61 9.05
CA VAL A 57 14.44 3.13 10.04
C VAL A 57 14.53 2.31 11.33
N LEU A 58 14.48 0.98 11.24
CA LEU A 58 14.58 0.10 12.42
C LEU A 58 15.92 0.28 13.17
N LYS A 59 17.04 0.39 12.44
CA LYS A 59 18.35 0.67 13.04
C LYS A 59 18.40 2.05 13.69
N GLY A 60 17.84 3.06 13.03
CA GLY A 60 17.72 4.42 13.55
C GLY A 60 16.93 4.43 14.85
N ILE A 61 15.74 3.83 14.87
CA ILE A 61 14.90 3.70 16.07
C ILE A 61 15.66 2.98 17.21
N ALA A 62 16.39 1.91 16.91
CA ALA A 62 17.19 1.22 17.93
C ALA A 62 18.26 2.13 18.56
N SER A 63 18.88 3.01 17.77
CA SER A 63 19.88 3.98 18.29
C SER A 63 19.27 5.07 19.17
N LEU A 64 17.95 5.30 19.08
CA LEU A 64 17.24 6.27 19.90
C LEU A 64 16.88 5.73 21.30
N ALA A 65 16.97 4.41 21.52
CA ALA A 65 16.47 3.76 22.74
C ALA A 65 17.17 4.22 24.03
N SER A 66 18.40 4.74 23.95
CA SER A 66 19.15 5.26 25.10
C SER A 66 18.96 6.76 25.35
N LEU A 67 18.21 7.46 24.50
CA LEU A 67 18.03 8.91 24.60
C LEU A 67 16.73 9.23 25.36
N ASP A 68 16.78 10.27 26.20
CA ASP A 68 15.59 10.83 26.84
C ASP A 68 14.91 11.78 25.84
N ILE A 69 14.06 11.23 24.98
CA ILE A 69 13.36 11.99 23.93
C ILE A 69 12.04 12.50 24.49
N LYS A 70 11.94 13.81 24.61
CA LYS A 70 10.74 14.54 25.05
C LYS A 70 9.96 15.11 23.87
N THR A 71 10.63 15.39 22.76
CA THR A 71 9.99 15.95 21.57
C THR A 71 10.68 15.48 20.30
N ILE A 72 9.89 15.17 19.27
CA ILE A 72 10.39 14.85 17.93
C ILE A 72 9.91 15.93 16.95
N CYS A 73 10.87 16.56 16.28
CA CYS A 73 10.67 17.68 15.35
C CYS A 73 11.02 17.22 13.92
N PRO A 74 10.05 16.67 13.16
CA PRO A 74 10.26 16.33 11.75
C PRO A 74 10.29 17.59 10.87
N SER A 75 10.78 17.45 9.64
CA SER A 75 10.75 18.53 8.63
C SER A 75 9.36 18.77 8.05
N HIS A 76 8.44 17.81 8.21
CA HIS A 76 7.10 17.81 7.63
C HIS A 76 6.08 17.26 8.62
N GLY A 77 4.85 17.77 8.60
CA GLY A 77 3.79 17.35 9.51
C GLY A 77 3.83 18.13 10.83
N VAL A 78 3.54 17.44 11.92
CA VAL A 78 3.46 18.02 13.27
C VAL A 78 4.68 17.66 14.11
N VAL A 79 4.96 18.48 15.11
CA VAL A 79 5.89 18.21 16.19
C VAL A 79 5.22 17.27 17.19
N TRP A 80 5.90 16.18 17.53
CA TRP A 80 5.42 15.19 18.49
C TRP A 80 5.94 15.53 19.89
N SER A 81 5.13 16.22 20.69
CA SER A 81 5.45 16.67 22.06
C SER A 81 4.65 15.92 23.12
N LYS A 82 3.44 15.45 22.82
CA LYS A 82 2.55 14.79 23.79
C LYS A 82 3.03 13.40 24.18
N ASP A 83 3.28 12.57 23.16
CA ASP A 83 3.82 11.21 23.29
C ASP A 83 4.75 10.94 22.10
N PRO A 84 6.02 11.38 22.14
CA PRO A 84 6.95 11.15 21.04
C PRO A 84 7.17 9.65 20.74
N LEU A 85 6.94 8.76 21.71
CA LEU A 85 7.06 7.32 21.48
C LEU A 85 5.92 6.76 20.63
N TYR A 86 4.79 7.46 20.53
CA TYR A 86 3.67 7.08 19.67
C TYR A 86 4.13 6.96 18.20
N VAL A 87 4.73 8.03 17.64
CA VAL A 87 5.19 8.03 16.25
C VAL A 87 6.36 7.07 16.03
N VAL A 88 7.22 6.89 17.04
CA VAL A 88 8.33 5.91 16.97
C VAL A 88 7.80 4.50 16.82
N LYS A 89 6.86 4.07 17.67
CA LYS A 89 6.23 2.75 17.58
C LYS A 89 5.49 2.56 16.26
N TRP A 90 4.86 3.62 15.77
CA TRP A 90 4.15 3.57 14.50
C TRP A 90 5.08 3.39 13.31
N TYR A 91 6.17 4.18 13.22
CA TYR A 91 7.19 4.02 12.20
C TYR A 91 7.87 2.65 12.30
N GLN A 92 8.07 2.13 13.51
CA GLN A 92 8.57 0.77 13.71
C GLN A 92 7.62 -0.28 13.12
N LYS A 93 6.31 -0.12 13.31
CA LYS A 93 5.27 -0.98 12.71
C LYS A 93 5.31 -0.88 11.18
N LEU A 94 5.29 0.34 10.62
CA LEU A 94 5.34 0.56 9.17
C LEU A 94 6.61 0.00 8.53
N ALA A 95 7.76 0.11 9.20
CA ALA A 95 9.02 -0.48 8.76
C ALA A 95 9.00 -2.01 8.76
N SER A 96 8.30 -2.62 9.73
CA SER A 96 8.18 -4.07 9.83
C SER A 96 7.43 -4.68 8.63
N TYR A 97 6.56 -3.92 7.96
CA TYR A 97 5.82 -4.38 6.77
C TYR A 97 6.72 -4.73 5.58
N LEU A 98 7.98 -4.32 5.57
CA LEU A 98 8.91 -4.80 4.54
C LEU A 98 9.13 -6.33 4.64
N SER A 99 9.23 -6.87 5.85
CA SER A 99 9.45 -8.29 6.13
C SER A 99 8.23 -9.02 6.73
N GLY A 100 7.20 -8.28 7.10
CA GLY A 100 6.01 -8.77 7.79
C GLY A 100 6.12 -8.76 9.33
N PRO A 101 4.98 -8.94 10.02
CA PRO A 101 3.65 -9.15 9.45
C PRO A 101 3.02 -7.84 8.93
N GLN A 102 2.43 -7.90 7.74
CA GLN A 102 1.56 -6.85 7.21
C GLN A 102 0.15 -6.94 7.82
N GLU A 103 -0.68 -5.93 7.59
CA GLU A 103 -2.08 -5.96 7.98
C GLU A 103 -2.83 -7.02 7.19
N LYS A 104 -3.82 -7.67 7.83
CA LYS A 104 -4.71 -8.67 7.20
C LYS A 104 -5.75 -8.01 6.29
N GLU A 105 -5.25 -7.23 5.35
CA GLU A 105 -6.00 -6.37 4.44
C GLU A 105 -5.58 -6.69 3.00
N ILE A 106 -6.46 -6.34 2.06
CA ILE A 106 -6.24 -6.50 0.63
C ILE A 106 -6.19 -5.12 -0.03
N THR A 107 -5.20 -4.88 -0.88
CA THR A 107 -5.26 -3.78 -1.85
C THR A 107 -5.68 -4.32 -3.21
N LEU A 108 -6.76 -3.80 -3.78
CA LEU A 108 -7.22 -4.11 -5.13
C LEU A 108 -6.94 -2.90 -6.03
N LEU A 109 -5.93 -3.04 -6.89
CA LEU A 109 -5.59 -2.07 -7.92
C LEU A 109 -6.33 -2.43 -9.20
N TYR A 110 -7.14 -1.53 -9.75
CA TYR A 110 -7.90 -1.86 -10.96
C TYR A 110 -7.99 -0.79 -12.02
N SER A 111 -8.06 -1.25 -13.27
CA SER A 111 -8.34 -0.48 -14.47
C SER A 111 -9.36 -1.21 -15.33
N SER A 112 -10.19 -0.47 -16.06
CA SER A 112 -11.16 -1.05 -16.98
C SER A 112 -11.55 -0.05 -18.06
N MET A 113 -11.37 -0.43 -19.32
CA MET A 113 -11.71 0.44 -20.47
C MET A 113 -13.19 0.34 -20.84
N TYR A 114 -13.73 -0.88 -20.89
CA TYR A 114 -15.10 -1.16 -21.38
C TYR A 114 -16.01 -1.81 -20.32
N GLY A 115 -15.60 -1.81 -19.05
CA GLY A 115 -16.39 -2.39 -17.96
C GLY A 115 -16.21 -3.89 -17.73
N ASN A 116 -15.60 -4.64 -18.66
CA ASN A 116 -15.43 -6.11 -18.52
C ASN A 116 -14.65 -6.51 -17.26
N THR A 117 -13.47 -5.93 -17.03
CA THR A 117 -12.69 -6.16 -15.79
C THR A 117 -13.43 -5.65 -14.55
N LEU A 118 -14.07 -4.47 -14.67
CA LEU A 118 -14.84 -3.85 -13.58
C LEU A 118 -16.00 -4.75 -13.10
N ASN A 119 -16.63 -5.51 -13.99
CA ASN A 119 -17.72 -6.40 -13.60
C ASN A 119 -17.25 -7.45 -12.58
N TYR A 120 -16.07 -8.03 -12.76
CA TYR A 120 -15.51 -8.97 -11.79
C TYR A 120 -14.95 -8.29 -10.55
N VAL A 121 -14.42 -7.06 -10.66
CA VAL A 121 -14.04 -6.25 -9.49
C VAL A 121 -15.24 -6.04 -8.54
N LYS A 122 -16.43 -5.75 -9.08
CA LYS A 122 -17.66 -5.59 -8.29
C LYS A 122 -18.08 -6.87 -7.56
N GLU A 123 -17.90 -8.02 -8.20
CA GLU A 123 -18.19 -9.32 -7.57
C GLU A 123 -17.19 -9.61 -6.44
N ILE A 124 -15.90 -9.31 -6.64
CA ILE A 124 -14.86 -9.41 -5.61
C ILE A 124 -15.18 -8.49 -4.41
N GLU A 125 -15.57 -7.24 -4.67
CA GLU A 125 -15.98 -6.28 -3.64
C GLU A 125 -17.17 -6.79 -2.82
N LYS A 126 -18.19 -7.35 -3.50
CA LYS A 126 -19.33 -7.95 -2.82
C LYS A 126 -18.91 -9.09 -1.89
N ILE A 127 -18.10 -10.02 -2.38
CA ILE A 127 -17.62 -11.16 -1.59
C ILE A 127 -16.75 -10.69 -0.42
N ALA A 128 -15.90 -9.68 -0.62
CA ALA A 128 -15.10 -9.09 0.45
C ALA A 128 -15.98 -8.57 1.60
N LYS A 129 -17.03 -7.82 1.25
CA LYS A 129 -18.02 -7.30 2.23
C LYS A 129 -18.75 -8.42 2.97
N GLU A 130 -19.21 -9.45 2.25
CA GLU A 130 -19.89 -10.61 2.84
C GLU A 130 -19.01 -11.38 3.83
N ASN A 131 -17.68 -11.35 3.64
CA ASN A 131 -16.71 -12.03 4.50
C ASN A 131 -16.01 -11.09 5.51
N ASN A 132 -16.46 -9.83 5.64
CA ASN A 132 -15.84 -8.82 6.51
C ASN A 132 -14.33 -8.62 6.26
N VAL A 133 -13.90 -8.74 5.01
CA VAL A 133 -12.51 -8.53 4.61
C VAL A 133 -12.29 -7.03 4.37
N VAL A 134 -11.28 -6.47 5.04
CA VAL A 134 -10.85 -5.09 4.80
C VAL A 134 -10.13 -5.06 3.45
N MET A 135 -10.76 -4.38 2.48
CA MET A 135 -10.22 -4.25 1.13
C MET A 135 -10.22 -2.78 0.70
N HIS A 136 -9.04 -2.31 0.32
CA HIS A 136 -8.82 -0.96 -0.23
C HIS A 136 -8.81 -1.05 -1.74
N MET A 137 -9.75 -0.35 -2.38
CA MET A 137 -9.85 -0.33 -3.83
C MET A 137 -9.25 0.97 -4.36
N VAL A 138 -8.30 0.86 -5.29
CA VAL A 138 -7.67 2.01 -5.95
C VAL A 138 -7.84 1.88 -7.45
N ARG A 139 -8.55 2.83 -8.04
CA ARG A 139 -8.81 2.89 -9.47
C ARG A 139 -7.67 3.61 -10.20
N ILE A 140 -7.03 2.92 -11.12
CA ILE A 140 -5.93 3.44 -11.93
C ILE A 140 -6.45 3.74 -13.35
N PRO A 141 -6.23 4.95 -13.90
CA PRO A 141 -5.41 6.08 -13.39
C PRO A 141 -6.20 7.17 -12.66
N ASP A 142 -7.47 6.92 -12.32
CA ASP A 142 -8.37 7.93 -11.76
C ASP A 142 -7.89 8.45 -10.38
N GLU A 143 -7.20 7.60 -9.62
CA GLU A 143 -6.62 7.92 -8.31
C GLU A 143 -5.10 8.05 -8.37
N ASN A 144 -4.55 8.89 -7.49
CA ASN A 144 -3.12 9.14 -7.45
C ASN A 144 -2.33 7.93 -6.91
N ASP A 145 -1.21 7.60 -7.54
CA ASP A 145 -0.37 6.46 -7.16
C ASP A 145 0.11 6.46 -5.70
N SER A 146 0.16 7.63 -5.05
CA SER A 146 0.53 7.73 -3.64
C SER A 146 -0.39 6.93 -2.71
N TYR A 147 -1.68 6.84 -3.03
CA TYR A 147 -2.65 6.01 -2.30
C TYR A 147 -2.46 4.53 -2.62
N ALA A 148 -2.19 4.18 -3.88
CA ALA A 148 -1.84 2.81 -4.26
C ALA A 148 -0.61 2.30 -3.48
N LEU A 149 0.42 3.13 -3.37
CA LEU A 149 1.64 2.83 -2.62
C LEU A 149 1.36 2.64 -1.12
N GLU A 150 0.58 3.54 -0.51
CA GLU A 150 0.18 3.46 0.90
C GLU A 150 -0.55 2.15 1.21
N GLN A 151 -1.65 1.88 0.50
CA GLN A 151 -2.48 0.72 0.77
C GLN A 151 -1.73 -0.60 0.49
N ALA A 152 -0.96 -0.65 -0.60
CA ALA A 152 -0.17 -1.83 -0.94
C ALA A 152 0.99 -2.08 0.04
N TRP A 153 1.56 -1.03 0.64
CA TRP A 153 2.58 -1.18 1.67
C TRP A 153 2.02 -1.88 2.91
N ARG A 154 0.81 -1.47 3.34
CA ARG A 154 0.10 -2.00 4.52
C ARG A 154 -0.47 -3.40 4.30
N SER A 155 -0.96 -3.70 3.11
CA SER A 155 -1.72 -4.91 2.83
C SER A 155 -0.84 -6.16 2.75
N LYS A 156 -1.31 -7.25 3.35
CA LYS A 156 -0.73 -8.59 3.20
C LYS A 156 -0.97 -9.17 1.80
N ALA A 157 -2.07 -8.79 1.15
CA ALA A 157 -2.40 -9.24 -0.19
C ALA A 157 -2.67 -8.10 -1.18
N ILE A 158 -2.29 -8.31 -2.45
CA ILE A 158 -2.50 -7.37 -3.54
C ILE A 158 -3.18 -8.07 -4.72
N ILE A 159 -4.30 -7.53 -5.16
CA ILE A 159 -5.03 -7.97 -6.35
C ILE A 159 -4.80 -6.94 -7.46
N VAL A 160 -4.41 -7.41 -8.65
CA VAL A 160 -4.24 -6.54 -9.82
C VAL A 160 -5.30 -6.90 -10.85
N ALA A 161 -6.17 -5.94 -11.17
CA ALA A 161 -7.27 -6.14 -12.11
C ALA A 161 -7.21 -5.14 -13.27
N ALA A 162 -6.55 -5.47 -14.37
CA ALA A 162 -6.39 -4.54 -15.50
C ALA A 162 -6.54 -5.24 -16.84
N PRO A 163 -7.06 -4.59 -17.89
CA PRO A 163 -7.19 -5.21 -19.20
C PRO A 163 -5.83 -5.30 -19.91
N THR A 164 -5.78 -6.11 -20.96
CA THR A 164 -4.72 -6.03 -21.97
C THR A 164 -4.84 -4.75 -22.79
N TYR A 165 -3.72 -4.07 -23.01
CA TYR A 165 -3.54 -2.96 -23.92
C TYR A 165 -2.31 -3.23 -24.79
N GLU A 166 -2.49 -3.32 -26.11
CA GLU A 166 -1.38 -3.57 -27.07
C GLU A 166 -0.47 -4.76 -26.71
N ARG A 167 -1.07 -5.89 -26.31
CA ARG A 167 -0.41 -7.14 -25.87
C ARG A 167 0.34 -7.07 -24.54
N GLU A 168 0.16 -5.98 -23.82
CA GLU A 168 0.77 -5.69 -22.53
C GLU A 168 -0.32 -5.28 -21.53
N LEU A 169 0.06 -5.03 -20.29
CA LEU A 169 -0.79 -4.52 -19.24
C LEU A 169 -1.21 -3.08 -19.57
N PHE A 170 -2.40 -2.68 -19.11
CA PHE A 170 -2.83 -1.29 -19.23
C PHE A 170 -1.73 -0.32 -18.74
N PRO A 171 -1.28 0.68 -19.54
CA PRO A 171 -0.04 1.41 -19.28
C PRO A 171 0.05 2.06 -17.89
N SER A 172 -1.04 2.66 -17.42
CA SER A 172 -1.06 3.27 -16.09
C SER A 172 -0.93 2.23 -14.98
N MET A 173 -1.47 1.02 -15.17
CA MET A 173 -1.28 -0.07 -14.21
C MET A 173 0.18 -0.53 -14.19
N ALA A 174 0.82 -0.65 -15.36
CA ALA A 174 2.24 -0.97 -15.45
C ALA A 174 3.11 0.09 -14.74
N HIS A 175 2.75 1.37 -14.87
CA HIS A 175 3.38 2.47 -14.13
C HIS A 175 3.23 2.30 -12.62
N THR A 176 2.02 2.09 -12.11
CA THR A 176 1.77 1.86 -10.67
C THR A 176 2.57 0.66 -10.14
N LEU A 177 2.63 -0.45 -10.89
CA LEU A 177 3.44 -1.63 -10.50
C LEU A 177 4.95 -1.33 -10.52
N ASP A 178 5.43 -0.50 -11.46
CA ASP A 178 6.83 -0.05 -11.46
C ASP A 178 7.14 0.80 -10.21
N LEU A 179 6.22 1.67 -9.78
CA LEU A 179 6.35 2.43 -8.55
C LEU A 179 6.40 1.52 -7.33
N LEU A 180 5.49 0.55 -7.20
CA LEU A 180 5.48 -0.42 -6.10
C LEU A 180 6.81 -1.19 -6.01
N LYS A 181 7.33 -1.64 -7.16
CA LYS A 181 8.64 -2.28 -7.27
C LYS A 181 9.75 -1.36 -6.78
N ARG A 182 9.80 -0.11 -7.24
CA ARG A 182 10.81 0.88 -6.80
C ARG A 182 10.71 1.17 -5.30
N LYS A 183 9.51 1.10 -4.73
CA LYS A 183 9.26 1.27 -3.30
C LYS A 183 9.51 0.01 -2.47
N ALA A 184 9.98 -1.07 -3.10
CA ALA A 184 10.29 -2.34 -2.46
C ALA A 184 9.08 -3.01 -1.77
N VAL A 185 7.86 -2.82 -2.31
CA VAL A 185 6.71 -3.64 -1.92
C VAL A 185 6.99 -5.06 -2.38
N THR A 186 7.17 -6.00 -1.46
CA THR A 186 7.66 -7.35 -1.79
C THR A 186 7.00 -8.45 -0.96
N GLY A 187 6.97 -9.70 -1.44
CA GLY A 187 6.52 -10.82 -0.60
C GLY A 187 5.04 -10.78 -0.22
N ARG A 188 4.19 -10.21 -1.07
CA ARG A 188 2.73 -10.20 -0.86
C ARG A 188 2.08 -11.40 -1.52
N LEU A 189 0.97 -11.87 -0.93
CA LEU A 189 0.08 -12.79 -1.62
C LEU A 189 -0.63 -12.03 -2.74
N SER A 190 -0.74 -12.60 -3.93
CA SER A 190 -1.34 -11.85 -5.04
C SER A 190 -2.04 -12.74 -6.05
N PHE A 191 -2.96 -12.14 -6.81
CA PHE A 191 -3.38 -12.69 -8.09
C PHE A 191 -3.77 -11.58 -9.05
N TYR A 192 -3.83 -11.94 -10.32
CA TYR A 192 -4.20 -11.03 -11.39
C TYR A 192 -5.43 -11.51 -12.15
N PHE A 193 -6.27 -10.58 -12.60
CA PHE A 193 -7.28 -10.88 -13.62
C PHE A 193 -7.53 -9.72 -14.58
N GLY A 194 -7.87 -10.01 -15.82
CA GLY A 194 -8.05 -8.96 -16.83
C GLY A 194 -8.75 -9.39 -18.11
N SER A 195 -9.54 -8.47 -18.67
CA SER A 195 -10.15 -8.67 -19.98
C SER A 195 -9.15 -8.45 -21.11
N SER A 196 -9.22 -9.30 -22.12
CA SER A 196 -8.52 -9.18 -23.41
C SER A 196 -9.53 -9.37 -24.55
N LEU A 197 -9.14 -9.04 -25.79
CA LEU A 197 -9.96 -9.35 -26.97
C LEU A 197 -9.30 -10.35 -27.92
N TRP A 198 -7.97 -10.28 -28.03
CA TRP A 198 -7.19 -11.04 -29.01
C TRP A 198 -6.21 -12.00 -28.33
N SER A 199 -4.91 -11.76 -28.50
CA SER A 199 -3.82 -12.60 -27.99
C SER A 199 -3.55 -12.45 -26.49
N GLY A 200 -4.14 -11.46 -25.81
CA GLY A 200 -3.80 -11.15 -24.42
C GLY A 200 -2.34 -10.69 -24.28
N GLY A 201 -1.76 -10.91 -23.10
CA GLY A 201 -0.36 -10.63 -22.78
C GLY A 201 -0.15 -9.83 -21.50
N ALA A 202 -1.21 -9.29 -20.92
CA ALA A 202 -1.16 -8.54 -19.67
C ALA A 202 -0.85 -9.45 -18.46
N ALA A 203 -1.34 -10.69 -18.44
CA ALA A 203 -0.95 -11.64 -17.39
C ALA A 203 0.54 -11.97 -17.45
N ALA A 204 1.11 -12.06 -18.65
CA ALA A 204 2.53 -12.33 -18.81
C ALA A 204 3.39 -11.16 -18.31
N GLU A 205 3.00 -9.91 -18.59
CA GLU A 205 3.70 -8.75 -18.06
C GLU A 205 3.52 -8.60 -16.54
N TYR A 206 2.30 -8.77 -16.02
CA TYR A 206 2.04 -8.79 -14.57
C TYR A 206 2.95 -9.79 -13.85
N LYS A 207 3.13 -11.01 -14.40
CA LYS A 207 4.01 -12.03 -13.81
C LYS A 207 5.46 -11.55 -13.69
N LYS A 208 5.98 -10.76 -14.64
CA LYS A 208 7.33 -10.17 -14.55
C LYS A 208 7.43 -9.20 -13.36
N TYR A 209 6.41 -8.37 -13.16
CA TYR A 209 6.35 -7.48 -11.99
C TYR A 209 6.24 -8.25 -10.68
N ALA A 210 5.35 -9.25 -10.63
CA ALA A 210 5.15 -10.10 -9.47
C ALA A 210 6.43 -10.87 -9.09
N GLU A 211 7.15 -11.41 -10.06
CA GLU A 211 8.45 -12.07 -9.86
C GLU A 211 9.50 -11.10 -9.31
N ALA A 212 9.64 -9.92 -9.91
CA ALA A 212 10.58 -8.89 -9.45
C ALA A 212 10.29 -8.43 -8.01
N MET A 213 9.00 -8.39 -7.63
CA MET A 213 8.55 -8.07 -6.28
C MET A 213 8.46 -9.31 -5.37
N LYS A 214 8.80 -10.52 -5.85
CA LYS A 214 8.70 -11.77 -5.08
C LYS A 214 7.30 -12.00 -4.50
N PHE A 215 6.26 -11.62 -5.24
CA PHE A 215 4.90 -11.91 -4.84
C PHE A 215 4.61 -13.39 -4.98
N GLU A 216 3.80 -13.91 -4.06
CA GLU A 216 3.26 -15.24 -4.16
C GLU A 216 1.98 -15.20 -5.01
N VAL A 217 2.11 -15.55 -6.29
CA VAL A 217 1.00 -15.47 -7.25
C VAL A 217 0.14 -16.73 -7.18
N LEU A 218 -1.10 -16.59 -6.69
CA LEU A 218 -2.10 -17.66 -6.69
C LEU A 218 -2.57 -17.98 -8.11
N ASP A 219 -2.84 -16.96 -8.92
CA ASP A 219 -3.23 -17.11 -10.31
C ASP A 219 -3.00 -15.81 -11.13
N ALA A 220 -3.01 -15.93 -12.45
CA ALA A 220 -3.05 -14.81 -13.37
C ALA A 220 -3.99 -15.15 -14.54
N ILE A 221 -5.17 -14.52 -14.53
CA ILE A 221 -6.32 -14.92 -15.34
C ILE A 221 -6.57 -13.87 -16.42
N GLU A 222 -6.43 -14.24 -17.69
CA GLU A 222 -6.94 -13.43 -18.82
C GLU A 222 -8.18 -14.07 -19.39
N PHE A 223 -9.25 -13.27 -19.56
CA PHE A 223 -10.51 -13.72 -20.15
C PHE A 223 -10.89 -12.85 -21.35
N ARG A 224 -11.68 -13.39 -22.28
CA ARG A 224 -12.03 -12.68 -23.52
C ARG A 224 -13.33 -11.89 -23.39
N GLY A 225 -13.31 -10.61 -23.77
CA GLY A 225 -14.49 -9.74 -23.74
C GLY A 225 -15.11 -9.72 -22.35
N LYS A 226 -16.41 -10.02 -22.25
CA LYS A 226 -17.16 -10.09 -20.98
C LYS A 226 -16.78 -11.27 -20.08
N GLY A 227 -15.97 -12.21 -20.57
CA GLY A 227 -15.67 -13.47 -19.89
C GLY A 227 -16.83 -14.46 -19.92
N LYS A 228 -16.53 -15.72 -19.62
CA LYS A 228 -17.50 -16.81 -19.48
C LYS A 228 -17.74 -17.13 -18.00
N GLU A 229 -18.66 -18.05 -17.75
CA GLU A 229 -18.96 -18.49 -16.38
C GLU A 229 -17.74 -19.18 -15.75
N GLU A 230 -16.95 -19.92 -16.53
CA GLU A 230 -15.73 -20.58 -16.05
C GLU A 230 -14.67 -19.55 -15.59
N ASP A 231 -14.55 -18.43 -16.31
CA ASP A 231 -13.64 -17.34 -15.93
C ASP A 231 -14.08 -16.72 -14.60
N LYS A 232 -15.39 -16.49 -14.44
CA LYS A 232 -15.98 -15.98 -13.21
C LYS A 232 -15.70 -16.92 -12.04
N GLN A 233 -15.97 -18.22 -12.21
CA GLN A 233 -15.75 -19.23 -11.18
C GLN A 233 -14.29 -19.31 -10.77
N ARG A 234 -13.36 -19.26 -11.74
CA ARG A 234 -11.93 -19.26 -11.47
C ARG A 234 -11.52 -18.05 -10.64
N ILE A 235 -11.89 -16.83 -11.07
CA ILE A 235 -11.59 -15.58 -10.34
C ILE A 235 -12.13 -15.64 -8.90
N ILE A 236 -13.38 -16.07 -8.71
CA ILE A 236 -14.00 -16.18 -7.39
C ILE A 236 -13.30 -17.24 -6.53
N SER A 237 -12.95 -18.38 -7.11
CA SER A 237 -12.25 -19.45 -6.39
C SER A 237 -10.86 -19.02 -5.92
N THR A 238 -10.10 -18.32 -6.77
CA THR A 238 -8.80 -17.75 -6.41
C THR A 238 -8.94 -16.70 -5.31
N PHE A 239 -9.97 -15.86 -5.37
CA PHE A 239 -10.22 -14.87 -4.33
C PHE A 239 -10.57 -15.51 -2.98
N LYS A 240 -11.39 -16.57 -2.96
CA LYS A 240 -11.69 -17.30 -1.73
C LYS A 240 -10.43 -17.94 -1.12
N GLN A 241 -9.59 -18.55 -1.94
CA GLN A 241 -8.28 -19.07 -1.50
C GLN A 241 -7.38 -17.96 -0.95
N LEU A 242 -7.43 -16.75 -1.52
CA LEU A 242 -6.69 -15.60 -1.00
C LEU A 242 -7.19 -15.21 0.40
N ILE A 243 -8.51 -15.13 0.59
CA ILE A 243 -9.12 -14.81 1.89
C ILE A 243 -8.71 -15.82 2.97
N GLU A 244 -8.73 -17.12 2.65
CA GLU A 244 -8.31 -18.19 3.58
C GLU A 244 -6.85 -18.05 4.06
N ARG A 245 -6.03 -17.29 3.33
CA ARG A 245 -4.60 -17.13 3.57
C ARG A 245 -4.22 -15.78 4.20
N LEU A 246 -5.18 -14.90 4.47
CA LEU A 246 -5.00 -13.61 5.15
C LEU A 246 -4.70 -13.76 6.67
#